data_AF-A0A0D3KTU0-F1
#
_entry.id   AF-A0A0D3KTU0-F1
#
_cell.length_a   1.000
_cell.length_b   1.000
_cell.length_c   1.000
_cell.angle_alpha   90.00
_cell.angle_beta   90.00
_cell.angle_gamma   90.00
#
_symmetry.space_group_name_H-M   'P 1'
#
loop_
_entity.id
_entity.type
_entity.pdbx_description
1 polymer ?
#
loop_
_entity_poly.entity_id
_entity_poly.type
_entity_poly.pdbx_seq_one_letter_code
_entity_poly.pdbx_strand_id
1 'polypeptide(L)'
;MRAPAPRMTAINVGDVGTTRPLGVYDPLGLMTKMPEKYRRWQEMEIKHGRIAMAAVTHVLVTANFKWDGYCSYLSFPPLKFEDIPAGTLGSWAALPQAGWAQIVAIVAILDNSLFAQDPNLEPGDVVGDRIPWVRYDDPEVKFFKLNAERNNGRAAMMGIIGMMIHESLTGNPVWPLPYEA
;
A
#
# COMPACT_ATOMS: atom_id res chain seq x y z
N MET A 1 23.24 -35.33 23.53
CA MET A 1 22.16 -34.60 22.84
C MET A 1 22.43 -33.10 22.99
N ARG A 2 22.84 -32.42 21.91
CA ARG A 2 23.07 -30.97 21.93
C ARG A 2 21.70 -30.30 21.89
N ALA A 3 21.40 -29.42 22.84
CA ALA A 3 20.18 -28.62 22.82
C ALA A 3 20.07 -27.88 21.47
N PRO A 4 18.86 -27.78 20.88
CA PRO A 4 18.69 -26.99 19.66
C PRO A 4 19.08 -25.54 19.96
N ALA A 5 19.94 -24.97 19.11
CA ALA A 5 20.36 -23.58 19.22
C ALA A 5 19.12 -22.66 19.27
N PRO A 6 19.12 -21.59 20.09
CA PRO A 6 18.01 -20.66 20.15
C PRO A 6 17.76 -20.13 18.74
N ARG A 7 16.57 -20.43 18.19
CA ARG A 7 16.13 -19.87 16.92
C ARG A 7 15.91 -18.37 17.18
N MET A 8 16.85 -17.53 16.77
CA MET A 8 16.64 -16.09 16.76
C MET A 8 15.63 -15.78 15.67
N THR A 9 14.34 -15.87 16.00
CA THR A 9 13.28 -15.30 15.18
C THR A 9 13.32 -13.80 15.38
N ALA A 10 13.40 -13.04 14.29
CA ALA A 10 13.47 -11.59 14.33
C ALA A 10 12.18 -10.91 14.88
N ILE A 11 11.13 -11.70 15.16
CA ILE A 11 9.88 -11.25 15.78
C ILE A 11 9.36 -12.31 16.76
N ASN A 12 8.72 -11.87 17.84
CA ASN A 12 8.04 -12.69 18.83
C ASN A 12 6.51 -12.55 18.72
N VAL A 13 5.78 -13.53 19.24
CA VAL A 13 4.32 -13.48 19.33
C VAL A 13 3.93 -12.35 20.29
N GLY A 14 3.23 -11.34 19.79
CA GLY A 14 2.88 -10.13 20.55
C GLY A 14 3.55 -8.86 20.03
N ASP A 15 4.53 -8.96 19.13
CA ASP A 15 5.11 -7.81 18.46
C ASP A 15 4.19 -7.28 17.35
N VAL A 16 4.40 -6.01 16.96
CA VAL A 16 3.62 -5.34 15.92
C VAL A 16 3.65 -6.17 14.64
N GLY A 17 2.44 -6.52 14.20
CA GLY A 17 1.97 -7.31 13.06
C GLY A 17 2.14 -8.82 13.14
N THR A 18 2.26 -9.33 14.36
CA THR A 18 1.85 -10.69 14.71
C THR A 18 0.41 -10.65 15.23
N THR A 19 -0.54 -11.07 14.41
CA THR A 19 -1.97 -10.97 14.71
C THR A 19 -2.61 -12.35 14.70
N ARG A 20 -3.57 -12.59 15.60
CA ARG A 20 -4.40 -13.80 15.55
C ARG A 20 -5.24 -13.75 14.27
N PRO A 21 -5.47 -14.86 13.55
CA PRO A 21 -5.27 -16.26 13.97
C PRO A 21 -3.86 -16.84 13.72
N LEU A 22 -3.03 -16.21 12.89
CA LEU A 22 -1.79 -16.83 12.40
C LEU A 22 -0.56 -16.62 13.30
N GLY A 23 -0.54 -15.57 14.13
CA GLY A 23 0.61 -15.26 14.99
C GLY A 23 1.87 -14.92 14.17
N VAL A 24 2.96 -15.67 14.35
CA VAL A 24 4.17 -15.57 13.53
C VAL A 24 4.03 -16.49 12.31
N TYR A 25 3.76 -15.90 11.15
CA TYR A 25 3.54 -16.63 9.90
C TYR A 25 4.74 -16.48 8.96
N ASP A 26 5.64 -17.47 8.96
CA ASP A 26 6.78 -17.56 8.03
C ASP A 26 6.94 -19.01 7.52
N PRO A 27 6.13 -19.46 6.54
CA PRO A 27 6.21 -20.82 6.02
C PRO A 27 7.52 -21.09 5.24
N LEU A 28 8.17 -20.04 4.72
CA LEU A 28 9.39 -20.16 3.91
C LEU A 28 10.68 -20.08 4.76
N GLY A 29 10.55 -19.72 6.04
CA GLY A 29 11.66 -19.55 6.98
C GLY A 29 12.57 -18.38 6.62
N LEU A 30 12.07 -17.36 5.93
CA LEU A 30 12.88 -16.23 5.48
C LEU A 30 13.44 -15.41 6.65
N MET A 31 12.67 -15.30 7.74
CA MET A 31 13.06 -14.56 8.94
C MET A 31 14.20 -15.23 9.70
N THR A 32 14.30 -16.56 9.60
CA THR A 32 15.36 -17.34 10.25
C THR A 32 16.62 -17.47 9.38
N LYS A 33 16.46 -17.44 8.04
CA LYS A 33 17.57 -17.52 7.09
C LYS A 33 18.29 -16.19 6.89
N MET A 34 17.58 -15.06 6.93
CA MET A 34 18.15 -13.73 6.68
C MET A 34 17.60 -12.69 7.66
N PRO A 35 17.96 -12.77 8.96
CA PRO A 35 17.44 -11.86 9.98
C PRO A 35 17.82 -10.39 9.72
N GLU A 36 18.98 -10.13 9.12
CA GLU A 36 19.45 -8.78 8.80
C GLU A 36 18.54 -8.03 7.80
N LYS A 37 17.88 -8.78 6.90
CA LYS A 37 16.98 -8.20 5.90
C LYS A 37 15.57 -7.98 6.41
N TYR A 38 15.25 -8.47 7.61
CA TYR A 38 13.91 -8.45 8.15
C TYR A 38 13.33 -7.04 8.27
N ARG A 39 14.14 -6.10 8.77
CA ARG A 39 13.75 -4.69 8.86
C ARG A 39 13.33 -4.12 7.51
N ARG A 40 14.14 -4.35 6.47
CA ARG A 40 13.85 -3.90 5.11
C ARG A 40 12.53 -4.48 4.62
N TRP A 41 12.24 -5.75 4.91
CA TRP A 41 10.97 -6.37 4.52
C TRP A 41 9.78 -5.76 5.25
N GLN A 42 9.90 -5.41 6.53
CA GLN A 42 8.85 -4.70 7.25
C GLN A 42 8.57 -3.32 6.63
N GLU A 43 9.63 -2.57 6.29
CA GLU A 43 9.49 -1.27 5.63
C GLU A 43 8.79 -1.41 4.26
N MET A 44 9.19 -2.41 3.46
CA MET A 44 8.56 -2.67 2.18
C MET A 44 7.11 -3.12 2.33
N GLU A 45 6.79 -3.96 3.32
CA GLU A 45 5.42 -4.40 3.62
C GLU A 45 4.51 -3.20 3.93
N ILE A 46 4.97 -2.29 4.78
CA ILE A 46 4.21 -1.08 5.15
C ILE A 46 4.04 -0.16 3.92
N LYS A 47 5.09 0.07 3.14
CA LYS A 47 5.01 0.89 1.92
C LYS A 47 4.03 0.32 0.91
N HIS A 48 4.12 -0.98 0.59
CA HIS A 48 3.17 -1.63 -0.33
C HIS A 48 1.75 -1.63 0.24
N GLY A 49 1.58 -1.87 1.54
CA GLY A 49 0.29 -1.80 2.21
C GLY A 49 -0.37 -0.43 2.09
N ARG A 50 0.37 0.66 2.33
CA ARG A 50 -0.12 2.05 2.19
C ARG A 50 -0.55 2.37 0.77
N ILE A 51 0.27 2.01 -0.23
CA ILE A 51 -0.07 2.22 -1.64
C ILE A 51 -1.29 1.39 -2.03
N ALA A 52 -1.38 0.14 -1.58
CA ALA A 52 -2.51 -0.73 -1.88
C ALA A 52 -3.81 -0.22 -1.24
N MET A 53 -3.78 0.30 -0.01
CA MET A 53 -4.96 0.91 0.63
C MET A 53 -5.47 2.13 -0.16
N ALA A 54 -4.57 2.98 -0.65
CA ALA A 54 -4.93 4.10 -1.53
C ALA A 54 -5.49 3.61 -2.88
N ALA A 55 -4.89 2.57 -3.47
CA ALA A 55 -5.35 2.00 -4.74
C ALA A 55 -6.75 1.38 -4.63
N VAL A 56 -7.05 0.63 -3.57
CA VAL A 56 -8.40 0.09 -3.34
C VAL A 56 -9.41 1.22 -3.18
N THR A 57 -9.06 2.27 -2.42
CA THR A 57 -9.93 3.45 -2.27
C THR A 57 -10.19 4.13 -3.61
N HIS A 58 -9.17 4.25 -4.45
CA HIS A 58 -9.31 4.79 -5.80
C HIS A 58 -10.35 4.02 -6.62
N VAL A 59 -10.27 2.70 -6.69
CA VAL A 59 -11.22 1.86 -7.46
C VAL A 59 -12.66 2.06 -6.98
N LEU A 60 -12.87 2.12 -5.67
CA LEU A 60 -14.20 2.30 -5.09
C LEU A 60 -14.76 3.71 -5.34
N VAL A 61 -13.91 4.73 -5.30
CA VAL A 61 -14.31 6.12 -5.53
C VAL A 61 -14.60 6.35 -7.01
N THR A 62 -13.71 5.93 -7.92
CA THR A 62 -13.87 6.17 -9.35
C THR A 62 -15.06 5.41 -9.94
N ALA A 63 -15.46 4.28 -9.34
CA ALA A 63 -16.67 3.57 -9.71
C ALA A 63 -17.98 4.36 -9.45
N ASN A 64 -17.96 5.33 -8.53
CA ASN A 64 -19.17 6.06 -8.11
C ASN A 64 -19.09 7.57 -8.36
N PHE A 65 -17.89 8.13 -8.44
CA PHE A 65 -17.64 9.55 -8.51
C PHE A 65 -16.53 9.86 -9.52
N LYS A 66 -16.87 10.67 -10.53
CA LYS A 66 -15.92 11.33 -11.42
C LYS A 66 -16.05 12.85 -11.20
N TRP A 67 -14.93 13.56 -11.26
CA TRP A 67 -14.96 15.02 -11.17
C TRP A 67 -15.49 15.62 -12.48
N ASP A 68 -16.17 16.76 -12.37
CA ASP A 68 -16.56 17.53 -13.56
C ASP A 68 -15.34 18.35 -14.06
N GLY A 69 -15.22 18.47 -15.38
CA GLY A 69 -14.16 19.22 -16.05
C GLY A 69 -13.09 18.39 -16.76
N TYR A 70 -11.98 19.05 -17.09
CA TYR A 70 -10.92 18.50 -17.93
C TYR A 70 -9.72 18.04 -17.10
N CYS A 71 -9.29 16.81 -17.34
CA CYS A 71 -8.04 16.26 -16.83
C CYS A 71 -6.83 16.87 -17.55
N SER A 72 -6.94 17.07 -18.87
CA SER A 72 -5.90 17.71 -19.66
C SER A 72 -6.49 18.49 -20.83
N TYR A 73 -6.26 19.80 -20.83
CA TYR A 73 -6.56 20.68 -21.97
C TYR A 73 -5.51 20.57 -23.09
N LEU A 74 -4.34 20.01 -22.79
CA LEU A 74 -3.21 19.91 -23.72
C LEU A 74 -3.23 18.61 -24.53
N SER A 75 -4.12 17.68 -24.18
CA SER A 75 -4.38 16.47 -24.98
C SER A 75 -5.25 16.84 -26.19
N PHE A 76 -4.98 16.23 -27.35
CA PHE A 76 -5.79 16.40 -28.56
C PHE A 76 -6.43 15.05 -28.93
N PRO A 77 -7.73 14.82 -28.68
CA PRO A 77 -8.73 15.73 -28.11
C PRO A 77 -8.56 15.99 -26.59
N PRO A 78 -9.13 17.09 -26.05
CA PRO A 78 -9.06 17.40 -24.62
C PRO A 78 -9.71 16.30 -23.78
N LEU A 79 -8.99 15.81 -22.77
CA LEU A 79 -9.42 14.68 -21.95
C LEU A 79 -10.27 15.18 -20.79
N LYS A 80 -11.54 14.77 -20.72
CA LYS A 80 -12.39 15.00 -19.53
C LYS A 80 -12.16 13.92 -18.48
N PHE A 81 -12.47 14.25 -17.23
CA PHE A 81 -12.46 13.25 -16.17
C PHE A 81 -13.57 12.19 -16.34
N GLU A 82 -14.68 12.55 -16.98
CA GLU A 82 -15.77 11.61 -17.30
C GLU A 82 -15.35 10.52 -18.30
N ASP A 83 -14.49 10.89 -19.26
CA ASP A 83 -14.02 10.01 -20.34
C ASP A 83 -12.98 8.98 -19.85
N ILE A 84 -12.47 9.12 -18.63
CA ILE A 84 -11.55 8.16 -18.03
C ILE A 84 -12.39 6.99 -17.49
N PRO A 85 -12.16 5.74 -17.96
CA PRO A 85 -12.89 4.58 -17.48
C PRO A 85 -12.54 4.32 -16.01
N ALA A 86 -13.54 3.96 -15.22
CA ALA A 86 -13.42 3.69 -13.78
C ALA A 86 -12.75 2.33 -13.45
N GLY A 87 -11.61 2.02 -14.07
CA GLY A 87 -10.89 0.75 -13.88
C GLY A 87 -9.51 0.94 -13.25
N THR A 88 -8.88 -0.13 -12.79
CA THR A 88 -7.45 -0.12 -12.43
C THR A 88 -6.56 -0.02 -13.66
N LEU A 89 -6.86 -0.77 -14.72
CA LEU A 89 -6.06 -0.82 -15.95
C LEU A 89 -6.57 0.19 -16.96
N GLY A 90 -7.88 0.36 -17.04
CA GLY A 90 -8.50 1.37 -17.90
C GLY A 90 -8.07 2.80 -17.56
N SER A 91 -8.10 3.18 -16.27
CA SER A 91 -7.70 4.53 -15.84
C SER A 91 -6.21 4.78 -16.06
N TRP A 92 -5.39 3.76 -15.87
CA TRP A 92 -3.95 3.81 -16.11
C TRP A 92 -3.63 4.13 -17.58
N ALA A 93 -4.30 3.44 -18.51
CA ALA A 93 -4.08 3.60 -19.96
C ALA A 93 -4.64 4.91 -20.53
N ALA A 94 -5.68 5.49 -19.90
CA ALA A 94 -6.32 6.71 -20.37
C ALA A 94 -5.52 7.99 -20.07
N LEU A 95 -4.56 7.94 -19.13
CA LEU A 95 -3.80 9.12 -18.73
C LEU A 95 -2.71 9.51 -19.75
N PRO A 96 -2.57 10.80 -20.09
CA PRO A 96 -1.52 11.26 -21.00
C PRO A 96 -0.13 11.08 -20.38
N GLN A 97 0.88 10.82 -21.22
CA GLN A 97 2.25 10.54 -20.78
C GLN A 97 2.86 11.69 -19.96
N ALA A 98 2.51 12.94 -20.27
CA ALA A 98 2.95 14.10 -19.50
C ALA A 98 2.39 14.11 -18.06
N GLY A 99 1.13 13.68 -17.87
CA GLY A 99 0.53 13.52 -16.54
C GLY A 99 1.23 12.41 -15.75
N TRP A 100 1.54 11.29 -16.42
CA TRP A 100 2.35 10.22 -15.83
C TRP A 100 3.73 10.70 -15.35
N ALA A 101 4.42 11.50 -16.17
CA ALA A 101 5.72 12.06 -15.80
C ALA A 101 5.63 12.95 -14.54
N GLN A 102 4.58 13.76 -14.40
CA GLN A 102 4.34 14.57 -13.22
C GLN A 102 4.08 13.71 -11.96
N ILE A 103 3.23 12.68 -12.08
CA ILE A 103 2.94 11.76 -10.97
C ILE A 103 4.22 11.05 -10.51
N VAL A 104 5.00 10.49 -11.44
CA VAL A 104 6.27 9.82 -11.12
C VAL A 104 7.26 10.78 -10.48
N ALA A 105 7.37 12.01 -10.98
CA ALA A 105 8.26 13.02 -10.41
C ALA A 105 7.87 13.37 -8.96
N ILE A 106 6.57 13.58 -8.69
CA ILE A 106 6.08 13.87 -7.34
C ILE A 106 6.34 12.68 -6.42
N VAL A 107 6.01 11.45 -6.83
CA VAL A 107 6.25 10.25 -6.02
C VAL A 107 7.74 10.06 -5.74
N ALA A 108 8.62 10.30 -6.72
CA ALA A 108 10.06 10.23 -6.54
C ALA A 108 10.58 11.26 -5.52
N ILE A 109 10.07 12.50 -5.56
CA ILE A 109 10.40 13.53 -4.57
C ILE A 109 9.91 13.11 -3.18
N LEU A 110 8.67 12.66 -3.08
CA LEU A 110 8.08 12.24 -1.80
C LEU A 110 8.85 11.07 -1.18
N ASP A 111 9.17 10.03 -1.96
CA ASP A 111 9.82 8.82 -1.44
C ASP A 111 11.32 9.04 -1.13
N ASN A 112 12.03 9.87 -1.90
CA ASN A 112 13.47 10.06 -1.74
C ASN A 112 13.84 11.22 -0.81
N SER A 113 13.00 12.25 -0.67
CA SER A 113 13.36 13.45 0.10
C SER A 113 12.50 13.67 1.35
N LEU A 114 11.17 13.62 1.22
CA LEU A 114 10.26 14.01 2.30
C LEU A 114 9.94 12.87 3.25
N PHE A 115 9.76 11.66 2.72
CA PHE A 115 9.40 10.44 3.45
C PHE A 115 10.48 9.37 3.33
N ALA A 116 11.74 9.79 3.19
CA ALA A 116 12.88 8.89 3.23
C ALA A 116 12.93 8.19 4.60
N GLN A 117 13.04 6.86 4.59
CA GLN A 117 13.11 6.08 5.82
C GLN A 117 14.46 6.34 6.52
N ASP A 118 14.40 6.85 7.74
CA ASP A 118 15.59 7.04 8.58
C ASP A 118 15.94 5.71 9.29
N PRO A 119 17.20 5.23 9.20
CA PRO A 119 17.67 4.07 9.96
C PRO A 119 17.53 4.20 11.49
N ASN A 120 17.38 5.40 12.03
CA ASN A 120 17.25 5.63 13.47
C ASN A 120 15.81 5.58 13.98
N LEU A 121 14.82 5.61 13.08
CA LEU A 121 13.40 5.55 13.42
C LEU A 121 12.82 4.13 13.29
N GLU A 122 11.68 3.89 13.94
CA GLU A 122 10.94 2.63 13.78
C GLU A 122 10.53 2.40 12.31
N PRO A 123 10.50 1.15 11.83
CA PRO A 123 10.10 0.82 10.46
C PRO A 123 8.72 1.40 10.11
N GLY A 124 8.64 2.21 9.05
CA GLY A 124 7.40 2.85 8.60
C GLY A 124 7.11 4.22 9.22
N ASP A 125 7.92 4.66 10.19
CA ASP A 125 7.97 6.05 10.64
C ASP A 125 8.87 6.88 9.71
N VAL A 126 8.23 7.55 8.76
CA VAL A 126 8.90 8.33 7.70
C VAL A 126 8.85 9.84 7.93
N VAL A 127 8.09 10.29 8.95
CA VAL A 127 7.85 11.71 9.21
C VAL A 127 8.79 12.25 10.28
N GLY A 128 9.16 11.41 11.25
CA GLY A 128 9.91 11.85 12.43
C GLY A 128 9.21 13.04 13.10
N ASP A 129 9.99 14.07 13.43
CA ASP A 129 9.53 15.36 14.02
C ASP A 129 9.46 16.50 12.99
N ARG A 130 9.64 16.22 11.69
CA ARG A 130 9.74 17.25 10.64
C ARG A 130 8.39 17.90 10.31
N ILE A 131 7.30 17.16 10.46
CA ILE A 131 5.94 17.60 10.16
C ILE A 131 5.09 17.24 11.39
N PRO A 132 4.21 18.13 11.87
CA PRO A 132 3.28 17.80 12.94
C PRO A 132 2.39 16.63 12.49
N TRP A 133 2.61 15.46 13.10
CA TRP A 133 1.87 14.24 12.81
C TRP A 133 1.25 13.68 14.08
N VAL A 134 0.10 13.03 13.97
CA VAL A 134 -0.58 12.44 15.12
C VAL A 134 0.24 11.26 15.63
N ARG A 135 0.86 11.43 16.79
CA ARG A 135 1.50 10.39 17.58
C ARG A 135 0.59 10.00 18.73
N TYR A 136 0.69 8.74 19.14
CA TYR A 136 -0.08 8.22 20.27
C TYR A 136 0.89 7.92 21.40
N ASP A 137 0.69 8.60 22.53
CA ASP A 137 1.50 8.43 23.74
C ASP A 137 1.18 7.11 24.45
N ASP A 138 -0.07 6.65 24.33
CA ASP A 138 -0.52 5.37 24.89
C ASP A 138 0.03 4.19 24.05
N PRO A 139 0.88 3.33 24.64
CA PRO A 139 1.49 2.21 23.94
C PRO A 139 0.48 1.18 23.46
N GLU A 140 -0.65 0.98 24.15
CA GLU A 140 -1.67 0.00 23.74
C GLU A 140 -2.42 0.49 22.51
N VAL A 141 -2.78 1.78 22.48
CA VAL A 141 -3.44 2.42 21.33
C VAL A 141 -2.50 2.45 20.13
N LYS A 142 -1.20 2.77 20.34
CA LYS A 142 -0.18 2.72 19.29
C LYS A 142 -0.08 1.31 18.70
N PHE A 143 0.03 0.29 19.57
CA PHE A 143 0.12 -1.10 19.14
C PHE A 143 -1.11 -1.55 18.33
N PHE A 144 -2.31 -1.23 18.80
CA PHE A 144 -3.54 -1.56 18.08
C PHE A 144 -3.61 -0.90 16.71
N LYS A 145 -3.31 0.40 16.61
CA LYS A 145 -3.39 1.15 15.35
C LYS A 145 -2.35 0.70 14.33
N LEU A 146 -1.12 0.41 14.76
CA LEU A 146 -0.09 -0.13 13.87
C LEU A 146 -0.47 -1.53 13.34
N ASN A 147 -1.08 -2.37 14.19
CA ASN A 147 -1.60 -3.66 13.75
C ASN A 147 -2.78 -3.51 12.78
N ALA A 148 -3.68 -2.56 13.03
CA ALA A 148 -4.80 -2.26 12.15
C ALA A 148 -4.31 -1.78 10.77
N GLU A 149 -3.35 -0.86 10.74
CA GLU A 149 -2.71 -0.40 9.50
C GLU A 149 -2.11 -1.57 8.72
N ARG A 150 -1.35 -2.44 9.38
CA ARG A 150 -0.67 -3.55 8.70
C ARG A 150 -1.65 -4.61 8.19
N ASN A 151 -2.68 -4.95 8.96
CA ASN A 151 -3.71 -5.90 8.52
C ASN A 151 -4.55 -5.34 7.36
N ASN A 152 -4.94 -4.06 7.42
CA ASN A 152 -5.65 -3.41 6.32
C ASN A 152 -4.76 -3.31 5.07
N GLY A 153 -3.47 -3.02 5.24
CA GLY A 153 -2.49 -3.06 4.15
C GLY A 153 -2.36 -4.43 3.50
N ARG A 154 -2.24 -5.51 4.31
CA ARG A 154 -2.22 -6.91 3.82
C ARG A 154 -3.48 -7.27 3.05
N ALA A 155 -4.66 -6.93 3.59
CA ALA A 155 -5.93 -7.16 2.93
C ALA A 155 -6.04 -6.36 1.62
N ALA A 156 -5.63 -5.10 1.62
CA ALA A 156 -5.66 -4.24 0.44
C ALA A 156 -4.71 -4.72 -0.66
N MET A 157 -3.53 -5.23 -0.32
CA MET A 157 -2.60 -5.82 -1.30
C MET A 157 -3.23 -7.01 -2.03
N MET A 158 -3.93 -7.89 -1.31
CA MET A 158 -4.66 -9.00 -1.95
C MET A 158 -5.89 -8.50 -2.71
N GLY A 159 -6.58 -7.49 -2.17
CA GLY A 159 -7.77 -6.90 -2.77
C GLY A 159 -7.49 -6.26 -4.13
N ILE A 160 -6.47 -5.41 -4.23
CA ILE A 160 -6.14 -4.73 -5.50
C ILE A 160 -5.67 -5.71 -6.57
N ILE A 161 -4.90 -6.74 -6.20
CA ILE A 161 -4.50 -7.81 -7.13
C ILE A 161 -5.75 -8.55 -7.63
N GLY A 162 -6.69 -8.87 -6.75
CA GLY A 162 -7.97 -9.46 -7.12
C GLY A 162 -8.73 -8.57 -8.11
N MET A 163 -8.86 -7.27 -7.83
CA MET A 163 -9.53 -6.31 -8.71
C MET A 163 -8.88 -6.23 -10.09
N MET A 164 -7.54 -6.17 -10.17
CA MET A 164 -6.80 -6.16 -11.43
C MET A 164 -7.01 -7.44 -12.24
N ILE A 165 -7.04 -8.61 -11.57
CA ILE A 165 -7.30 -9.90 -12.23
C ILE A 165 -8.75 -9.95 -12.74
N HIS A 166 -9.72 -9.51 -11.94
CA HIS A 166 -11.12 -9.50 -12.34
C HIS A 166 -11.39 -8.53 -13.49
N GLU A 167 -10.76 -7.36 -13.51
CA GLU A 167 -10.85 -6.43 -14.64
C GLU A 167 -10.28 -7.04 -15.92
N SER A 168 -9.14 -7.73 -15.84
CA SER A 168 -8.53 -8.40 -17.00
C SER A 168 -9.38 -9.55 -17.55
N LEU A 169 -10.05 -10.31 -16.67
CA LEU A 169 -10.85 -11.47 -17.06
C LEU A 169 -12.29 -11.12 -17.47
N THR A 170 -12.91 -10.15 -16.81
CA THR A 170 -14.35 -9.87 -16.93
C THR A 170 -14.67 -8.46 -17.43
N GLY A 171 -13.67 -7.58 -17.53
CA GLY A 171 -13.87 -6.16 -17.81
C GLY A 171 -14.41 -5.36 -16.62
N ASN A 172 -14.57 -6.00 -15.46
CA ASN A 172 -15.11 -5.38 -14.24
C ASN A 172 -14.14 -5.58 -13.06
N PRO A 173 -13.63 -4.50 -12.43
CA PRO A 173 -12.74 -4.60 -11.28
C PRO A 173 -13.44 -5.06 -9.98
N VAL A 174 -14.76 -4.88 -9.87
CA VAL A 174 -15.55 -5.17 -8.63
C VAL A 174 -16.62 -6.23 -8.89
N TRP A 175 -16.22 -7.37 -9.43
CA TRP A 175 -17.12 -8.52 -9.63
C TRP A 175 -17.68 -9.05 -8.28
N PRO A 176 -18.99 -9.38 -8.16
CA PRO A 176 -20.05 -9.42 -9.18
C PRO A 176 -20.95 -8.17 -9.24
N LEU A 177 -20.55 -7.05 -8.61
CA LEU A 177 -21.36 -5.84 -8.62
C LEU A 177 -21.41 -5.26 -10.04
N PRO A 178 -22.57 -4.74 -10.49
CA PRO A 178 -22.65 -4.06 -11.78
C PRO A 178 -21.71 -2.86 -11.78
N TYR A 179 -20.93 -2.75 -12.85
CA TYR A 179 -19.95 -1.72 -13.08
C TYR A 179 -20.30 -1.04 -14.40
N GLU A 180 -20.65 0.24 -14.35
CA GLU A 180 -20.84 1.08 -15.51
C GLU A 180 -19.52 1.82 -15.76
N ALA A 181 -18.84 1.50 -16.87
CA ALA A 181 -17.53 2.03 -17.23
C ALA A 181 -17.57 3.53 -17.59
#